data_AF-A0AAV9Y2C4-F1
#
_entry.id   AF-A0AAV9Y2C4-F1
#
_cell.length_a   1.000
_cell.length_b   1.000
_cell.length_c   1.000
_cell.angle_alpha   90.00
_cell.angle_beta   90.00
_cell.angle_gamma   90.00
#
_symmetry.space_group_name_H-M   'P 1'
#
loop_
_entity.id
_entity.type
_entity.pdbx_description
1 polymer ?
#
loop_
_entity_poly.entity_id
_entity_poly.type
_entity_poly.pdbx_seq_one_letter_code
_entity_poly.pdbx_strand_id
1 'polypeptide(L)'
;MSLITLRKILNITNTGIGFTSVSRFQNLLYSNKINHFYNNCHGGYKYYSNSTPIKYSSPDFSMSKLSNGIRVATKNMGSDNKSNFITFGLFVDSGVTKEDTGKNGVAHFLEHLMFKGTYKRSKKEIESEIENLGAHLNAYTSREQTVYQIRCFVNDVPKCMDILSDIIKNSKLCKKSIENEREVIIREMEEVYKSEEEGIFDELHSEFYKNNPLGNTILGPKENIISINRRDLINYIRSNYIPNNMVILAIGNIDHEYFKGIANHYFNDINGNDDKNDSSTKIHCSEKIPVIIQKRGKHDGKLHIVMGYNGCSLKSIDLPKLMLLKIILGEYTLNEHKNNDIYNSSSNNKITQGIISDIKKYIESFEVFNTCYKDTG
;
A
#
# COMPACT_ATOMS: atom_id res chain seq x y z
N MET A 1 9.43 33.06 15.49
CA MET A 1 8.56 32.57 16.59
C MET A 1 9.47 32.14 17.72
N SER A 2 9.47 32.83 18.88
CA SER A 2 10.45 32.53 19.94
C SER A 2 10.27 31.11 20.47
N LEU A 3 11.35 30.42 20.84
CA LEU A 3 11.37 29.06 21.43
C LEU A 3 10.35 28.88 22.59
N ILE A 4 9.95 29.98 23.22
CA ILE A 4 8.97 30.05 24.31
C ILE A 4 7.56 29.67 23.83
N THR A 5 7.20 29.96 22.58
CA THR A 5 5.85 29.69 22.03
C THR A 5 5.71 28.22 21.64
N LEU A 6 6.76 27.61 21.07
CA LEU A 6 6.80 26.17 20.78
C LEU A 6 6.80 25.33 22.07
N ARG A 7 7.51 25.79 23.11
CA ARG A 7 7.47 25.19 24.46
C ARG A 7 6.07 25.21 25.10
N LYS A 8 5.25 26.22 24.82
CA LYS A 8 3.86 26.29 25.32
C LYS A 8 2.89 25.37 24.57
N ILE A 9 3.15 25.08 23.29
CA ILE A 9 2.33 24.16 22.49
C ILE A 9 2.69 22.69 22.81
N LEU A 10 3.98 22.40 23.02
CA LEU A 10 4.48 21.04 23.25
C LEU A 10 4.70 20.68 24.73
N ASN A 11 4.60 21.62 25.68
CA ASN A 11 4.83 21.43 27.12
C ASN A 11 6.08 20.57 27.44
N ILE A 12 7.19 20.88 26.78
CA ILE A 12 8.51 20.29 27.08
C ILE A 12 9.17 21.17 28.15
N THR A 13 8.94 20.83 29.42
CA THR A 13 9.81 21.24 30.53
C THR A 13 10.89 20.18 30.75
N ASN A 14 12.07 20.59 31.24
CA ASN A 14 13.25 19.73 31.49
C ASN A 14 13.04 18.63 32.57
N THR A 15 11.79 18.24 32.85
CA THR A 15 11.38 17.28 33.86
C THR A 15 10.10 16.57 33.38
N GLY A 16 10.24 15.56 32.52
CA GLY A 16 9.14 14.66 32.11
C GLY A 16 8.06 15.29 31.21
N ILE A 17 7.61 14.53 30.20
CA ILE A 17 6.54 14.95 29.28
C ILE A 17 5.20 14.83 30.03
N GLY A 18 4.61 15.97 30.40
CA GLY A 18 3.26 16.06 30.94
C GLY A 18 2.21 16.01 29.83
N PHE A 19 1.33 15.01 29.89
CA PHE A 19 0.20 14.70 29.00
C PHE A 19 -0.91 15.79 28.96
N THR A 20 -0.59 17.04 28.58
CA THR A 20 -1.58 18.13 28.48
C THR A 20 -1.93 18.56 27.06
N SER A 21 -1.06 18.30 26.06
CA SER A 21 -1.31 18.63 24.65
C SER A 21 -1.97 17.49 23.88
N VAL A 22 -1.56 16.23 24.13
CA VAL A 22 -2.29 15.04 23.67
C VAL A 22 -3.68 15.00 24.29
N SER A 23 -3.83 15.38 25.56
CA SER A 23 -5.15 15.52 26.17
C SER A 23 -5.90 16.75 25.65
N ARG A 24 -5.26 17.78 25.07
CA ARG A 24 -5.96 18.86 24.33
C ARG A 24 -6.39 18.46 22.92
N PHE A 25 -5.63 17.61 22.23
CA PHE A 25 -5.97 17.07 20.91
C PHE A 25 -7.01 15.95 21.04
N GLN A 26 -6.84 15.05 22.02
CA GLN A 26 -7.90 14.16 22.51
C GLN A 26 -9.07 14.97 23.03
N ASN A 27 -8.92 16.01 23.87
CA ASN A 27 -10.05 16.88 24.26
C ASN A 27 -10.55 17.76 23.12
N LEU A 28 -9.92 17.82 21.94
CA LEU A 28 -10.48 18.43 20.73
C LEU A 28 -11.38 17.39 20.04
N LEU A 29 -10.91 16.14 19.95
CA LEU A 29 -11.66 14.96 19.49
C LEU A 29 -12.82 14.59 20.43
N TYR A 30 -12.66 14.79 21.72
CA TYR A 30 -13.63 14.63 22.81
C TYR A 30 -14.24 15.97 23.22
N SER A 31 -13.87 17.08 22.55
CA SER A 31 -14.40 18.39 22.92
C SER A 31 -15.90 18.34 22.81
N ASN A 32 -16.54 19.15 23.64
CA ASN A 32 -17.93 19.50 23.45
C ASN A 32 -18.24 19.94 22.02
N LYS A 33 -17.29 20.22 21.09
CA LYS A 33 -17.62 20.47 19.67
C LYS A 33 -17.97 19.22 18.87
N ILE A 34 -17.39 18.05 19.15
CA ILE A 34 -17.83 16.78 18.51
C ILE A 34 -19.10 16.28 19.18
N ASN A 35 -19.23 16.39 20.51
CA ASN A 35 -20.50 16.14 21.17
C ASN A 35 -21.57 17.18 20.79
N HIS A 36 -21.23 18.44 20.55
CA HIS A 36 -22.15 19.47 20.06
C HIS A 36 -22.42 19.30 18.57
N PHE A 37 -21.51 18.73 17.78
CA PHE A 37 -21.79 18.26 16.42
C PHE A 37 -22.78 17.09 16.47
N TYR A 38 -22.52 16.04 17.25
CA TYR A 38 -23.47 14.94 17.49
C TYR A 38 -24.83 15.47 18.01
N ASN A 39 -24.83 16.38 18.97
CA ASN A 39 -26.04 16.98 19.57
C ASN A 39 -26.74 17.98 18.65
N ASN A 40 -26.03 18.67 17.75
CA ASN A 40 -26.64 19.56 16.74
C ASN A 40 -27.09 18.78 15.50
N CYS A 41 -26.49 17.63 15.21
CA CYS A 41 -27.00 16.72 14.22
C CYS A 41 -28.32 16.06 14.70
N HIS A 42 -28.60 16.03 16.01
CA HIS A 42 -29.91 15.64 16.56
C HIS A 42 -31.06 16.61 16.23
N GLY A 43 -30.80 17.74 15.57
CA GLY A 43 -31.83 18.60 14.98
C GLY A 43 -32.43 18.00 13.71
N GLY A 44 -33.33 17.03 13.85
CA GLY A 44 -34.18 16.55 12.76
C GLY A 44 -33.65 15.32 12.01
N TYR A 45 -33.23 14.27 12.73
CA TYR A 45 -33.10 12.96 12.09
C TYR A 45 -34.49 12.44 11.71
N LYS A 46 -34.82 12.46 10.42
CA LYS A 46 -35.50 11.29 9.85
C LYS A 46 -34.53 10.13 10.09
N TYR A 47 -34.80 9.30 11.08
CA TYR A 47 -34.23 7.96 11.08
C TYR A 47 -34.58 7.38 9.70
N TYR A 48 -33.57 7.12 8.88
CA TYR A 48 -33.73 6.14 7.81
C TYR A 48 -33.79 4.76 8.47
N SER A 49 -34.78 4.55 9.36
CA SER A 49 -35.06 3.26 10.01
C SER A 49 -35.60 2.23 9.02
N ASN A 50 -35.86 2.65 7.77
CA ASN A 50 -36.35 1.81 6.69
C ASN A 50 -35.43 1.78 5.47
N SER A 51 -34.17 2.24 5.55
CA SER A 51 -33.24 1.84 4.50
C SER A 51 -32.91 0.37 4.76
N THR A 52 -33.52 -0.54 3.99
CA THR A 52 -32.93 -1.87 3.75
C THR A 52 -31.42 -1.66 3.67
N PRO A 53 -30.60 -2.39 4.47
CA PRO A 53 -29.16 -2.23 4.39
C PRO A 53 -28.80 -2.27 2.93
N ILE A 54 -28.15 -1.22 2.42
CA ILE A 54 -27.68 -1.20 1.04
C ILE A 54 -26.90 -2.49 0.93
N LYS A 55 -27.46 -3.47 0.21
CA LYS A 55 -26.73 -4.68 -0.11
C LYS A 55 -25.59 -4.15 -0.95
N TYR A 56 -24.42 -4.03 -0.32
CA TYR A 56 -23.18 -3.85 -1.05
C TYR A 56 -23.10 -5.09 -1.94
N SER A 57 -23.53 -4.95 -3.20
CA SER A 57 -23.22 -5.96 -4.19
C SER A 57 -21.73 -5.81 -4.38
N SER A 58 -20.96 -6.74 -3.82
CA SER A 58 -19.58 -6.94 -4.27
C SER A 58 -19.61 -6.94 -5.81
N PRO A 59 -18.65 -6.27 -6.47
CA PRO A 59 -18.61 -6.31 -7.92
C PRO A 59 -18.67 -7.76 -8.36
N ASP A 60 -19.56 -8.08 -9.31
CA ASP A 60 -19.71 -9.46 -9.73
C ASP A 60 -18.43 -9.90 -10.44
N PHE A 61 -17.72 -10.86 -9.83
CA PHE A 61 -16.49 -11.44 -10.34
C PHE A 61 -16.76 -12.91 -10.62
N SER A 62 -16.48 -13.34 -11.84
CA SER A 62 -16.38 -14.75 -12.16
C SER A 62 -15.08 -15.29 -11.57
N MET A 63 -15.17 -16.28 -10.70
CA MET A 63 -14.04 -16.87 -9.99
C MET A 63 -13.91 -18.36 -10.28
N SER A 64 -12.69 -18.81 -10.54
CA SER A 64 -12.36 -20.21 -10.75
C SER A 64 -10.93 -20.51 -10.31
N LYS A 65 -10.48 -21.75 -10.52
CA LYS A 65 -9.08 -22.15 -10.32
C LYS A 65 -8.53 -22.77 -11.59
N LEU A 66 -7.24 -22.56 -11.82
CA LEU A 66 -6.45 -23.30 -12.80
C LEU A 66 -6.27 -24.76 -12.34
N SER A 67 -5.81 -25.60 -13.26
CA SER A 67 -5.52 -27.01 -12.98
C SER A 67 -4.51 -27.24 -11.85
N ASN A 68 -3.59 -26.30 -11.63
CA ASN A 68 -2.60 -26.33 -10.55
C ASN A 68 -3.02 -25.56 -9.27
N GLY A 69 -4.26 -25.07 -9.20
CA GLY A 69 -4.81 -24.42 -8.00
C GLY A 69 -4.68 -22.89 -7.95
N ILE A 70 -3.95 -22.25 -8.88
CA ILE A 70 -3.90 -20.78 -9.00
C ILE A 70 -5.33 -20.26 -9.16
N ARG A 71 -5.70 -19.26 -8.36
CA ARG A 71 -7.03 -18.64 -8.44
C ARG A 71 -7.09 -17.70 -9.64
N VAL A 72 -8.21 -17.70 -10.35
CA VAL A 72 -8.48 -16.76 -11.44
C VAL A 72 -9.77 -16.01 -11.14
N ALA A 73 -9.74 -14.70 -11.25
CA ALA A 73 -10.91 -13.85 -11.11
C ALA A 73 -11.00 -12.90 -12.32
N THR A 74 -12.19 -12.79 -12.91
CA THR A 74 -12.44 -11.82 -13.97
C THR A 74 -13.68 -10.99 -13.69
N LYS A 75 -13.61 -9.70 -13.99
CA LYS A 75 -14.77 -8.83 -14.05
C LYS A 75 -14.97 -8.38 -15.49
N ASN A 76 -16.00 -8.95 -16.11
CA ASN A 76 -16.43 -8.49 -17.42
C ASN A 76 -17.16 -7.15 -17.26
N MET A 77 -16.68 -6.10 -17.93
CA MET A 77 -17.29 -4.77 -17.87
C MET A 77 -18.51 -4.61 -18.78
N GLY A 78 -18.91 -5.67 -19.50
CA GLY A 78 -20.10 -5.73 -20.34
C GLY A 78 -19.94 -5.00 -21.68
N SER A 79 -20.88 -5.26 -22.60
CA SER A 79 -20.95 -4.63 -23.93
C SER A 79 -21.18 -3.12 -23.89
N ASP A 80 -21.74 -2.60 -22.79
CA ASP A 80 -22.02 -1.19 -22.61
C ASP A 80 -20.74 -0.37 -22.39
N ASN A 81 -19.67 -1.04 -21.95
CA ASN A 81 -18.36 -0.43 -21.85
C ASN A 81 -17.58 -0.67 -23.14
N LYS A 82 -17.54 0.33 -24.02
CA LYS A 82 -16.83 0.32 -25.32
C LYS A 82 -15.30 0.31 -25.20
N SER A 83 -14.73 0.14 -24.00
CA SER A 83 -13.29 0.06 -23.81
C SER A 83 -12.75 -1.25 -24.40
N ASN A 84 -11.90 -1.12 -25.42
CA ASN A 84 -11.11 -2.22 -25.96
C ASN A 84 -9.85 -2.54 -25.12
N PHE A 85 -9.67 -1.85 -24.00
CA PHE A 85 -8.59 -2.10 -23.06
C PHE A 85 -9.02 -3.05 -21.94
N ILE A 86 -8.06 -3.85 -21.51
CA ILE A 86 -8.13 -4.74 -20.36
C ILE A 86 -6.91 -4.50 -19.49
N THR A 87 -7.10 -4.58 -18.17
CA THR A 87 -6.00 -4.68 -17.23
C THR A 87 -6.06 -6.04 -16.57
N PHE A 88 -4.96 -6.78 -16.60
CA PHE A 88 -4.84 -8.04 -15.89
C PHE A 88 -3.48 -8.15 -15.22
N GLY A 89 -3.36 -9.00 -14.21
CA GLY A 89 -2.10 -9.16 -13.50
C GLY A 89 -2.08 -10.36 -12.59
N LEU A 90 -0.87 -10.70 -12.16
CA LEU A 90 -0.59 -11.68 -11.13
C LEU A 90 -0.40 -10.97 -9.79
N PHE A 91 -1.21 -11.35 -8.81
CA PHE A 91 -1.13 -10.90 -7.43
C PHE A 91 -0.59 -12.07 -6.60
N VAL A 92 0.50 -11.83 -5.89
CA VAL A 92 1.19 -12.84 -5.07
C VAL A 92 1.09 -12.42 -3.60
N ASP A 93 0.63 -13.33 -2.73
CA ASP A 93 0.73 -13.23 -1.26
C ASP A 93 2.20 -13.40 -0.85
N SER A 94 2.94 -12.30 -1.03
CA SER A 94 4.39 -12.14 -0.85
C SER A 94 4.67 -10.81 -0.14
N GLY A 95 5.76 -10.12 -0.47
CA GLY A 95 6.14 -8.86 0.15
C GLY A 95 7.00 -9.03 1.39
N VAL A 96 7.13 -7.94 2.14
CA VAL A 96 8.04 -7.79 3.29
C VAL A 96 7.76 -8.80 4.39
N THR A 97 6.49 -9.14 4.62
CA THR A 97 6.07 -10.10 5.65
C THR A 97 6.50 -11.54 5.40
N LYS A 98 6.92 -11.86 4.17
CA LYS A 98 7.39 -13.20 3.75
C LYS A 98 8.91 -13.25 3.53
N GLU A 99 9.64 -12.24 4.00
CA GLU A 99 11.09 -12.20 3.92
C GLU A 99 11.75 -12.94 5.09
N ASP A 100 12.86 -13.61 4.81
CA ASP A 100 13.68 -14.21 5.86
C ASP A 100 14.39 -13.12 6.68
N THR A 101 14.63 -13.40 7.96
CA THR A 101 15.39 -12.50 8.84
C THR A 101 16.79 -12.22 8.27
N GLY A 102 17.18 -10.95 8.20
CA GLY A 102 18.46 -10.54 7.61
C GLY A 102 18.47 -10.53 6.07
N LYS A 103 17.33 -10.81 5.43
CA LYS A 103 17.13 -10.71 3.98
C LYS A 103 16.09 -9.65 3.62
N ASN A 104 15.87 -8.69 4.51
CA ASN A 104 14.91 -7.62 4.26
C ASN A 104 15.29 -6.81 3.02
N GLY A 105 14.29 -6.51 2.19
CA GLY A 105 14.46 -5.87 0.88
C GLY A 105 14.56 -6.86 -0.28
N VAL A 106 14.55 -8.18 -0.05
CA VAL A 106 14.61 -9.19 -1.12
C VAL A 106 13.36 -9.16 -2.01
N ALA A 107 12.18 -8.82 -1.45
CA ALA A 107 10.95 -8.73 -2.23
C ALA A 107 11.02 -7.59 -3.25
N HIS A 108 11.44 -6.40 -2.80
CA HIS A 108 11.64 -5.23 -3.65
C HIS A 108 12.78 -5.43 -4.66
N PHE A 109 13.89 -6.03 -4.23
CA PHE A 109 14.99 -6.36 -5.14
C PHE A 109 14.53 -7.33 -6.25
N LEU A 110 13.74 -8.34 -5.89
CA LEU A 110 13.18 -9.26 -6.87
C LEU A 110 12.32 -8.52 -7.90
N GLU A 111 11.43 -7.63 -7.47
CA GLU A 111 10.62 -6.80 -8.36
C GLU A 111 11.46 -6.07 -9.42
N HIS A 112 12.52 -5.37 -9.02
CA HIS A 112 13.45 -4.71 -9.93
C HIS A 112 14.03 -5.68 -10.96
N LEU A 113 14.37 -6.89 -10.53
CA LEU A 113 15.06 -7.86 -11.37
C LEU A 113 14.14 -8.63 -12.31
N MET A 114 12.86 -8.78 -12.00
CA MET A 114 11.92 -9.55 -12.84
C MET A 114 11.85 -9.01 -14.27
N PHE A 115 12.05 -7.70 -14.46
CA PHE A 115 12.03 -7.06 -15.78
C PHE A 115 13.39 -7.05 -16.51
N LYS A 116 14.48 -7.55 -15.91
CA LYS A 116 15.84 -7.43 -16.47
C LYS A 116 16.22 -8.57 -17.43
N GLY A 117 15.22 -9.29 -17.93
CA GLY A 117 15.35 -10.33 -18.93
C GLY A 117 15.08 -11.73 -18.38
N THR A 118 14.53 -12.56 -19.26
CA THR A 118 14.27 -13.98 -19.06
C THR A 118 15.30 -14.82 -19.82
N TYR A 119 15.14 -16.14 -19.82
CA TYR A 119 15.90 -17.02 -20.70
C TYR A 119 15.47 -16.90 -22.18
N LYS A 120 14.21 -16.54 -22.44
CA LYS A 120 13.63 -16.41 -23.78
C LYS A 120 13.81 -15.00 -24.38
N ARG A 121 13.80 -13.97 -23.53
CA ARG A 121 13.81 -12.55 -23.93
C ARG A 121 14.81 -11.74 -23.12
N SER A 122 15.61 -10.93 -23.78
CA SER A 122 16.38 -9.87 -23.14
C SER A 122 15.47 -8.76 -22.62
N LYS A 123 15.99 -7.92 -21.71
CA LYS A 123 15.28 -6.72 -21.21
C LYS A 123 14.73 -5.86 -22.36
N LYS A 124 15.55 -5.60 -23.39
CA LYS A 124 15.18 -4.76 -24.54
C LYS A 124 14.07 -5.39 -25.38
N GLU A 125 14.08 -6.71 -25.52
CA GLU A 125 13.02 -7.43 -26.24
C GLU A 125 11.70 -7.37 -25.47
N ILE A 126 11.72 -7.54 -24.13
CA ILE A 126 10.53 -7.37 -23.29
C ILE A 126 9.96 -5.95 -23.44
N GLU A 127 10.81 -4.92 -23.32
CA GLU A 127 10.40 -3.51 -23.46
C GLU A 127 9.80 -3.25 -24.85
N SER A 128 10.50 -3.66 -25.91
CA SER A 128 10.05 -3.48 -27.30
C SER A 128 8.77 -4.25 -27.63
N GLU A 129 8.63 -5.51 -27.19
CA GLU A 129 7.41 -6.29 -27.39
C GLU A 129 6.20 -5.63 -26.72
N ILE A 130 6.34 -5.15 -25.47
CA ILE A 130 5.27 -4.46 -24.75
C ILE A 130 4.90 -3.13 -25.42
N GLU A 131 5.89 -2.32 -25.80
CA GLU A 131 5.67 -1.03 -26.48
C GLU A 131 5.01 -1.21 -27.86
N ASN A 132 5.44 -2.19 -28.64
CA ASN A 132 4.87 -2.47 -29.97
C ASN A 132 3.40 -2.93 -29.91
N LEU A 133 2.97 -3.50 -28.77
CA LEU A 133 1.57 -3.85 -28.52
C LEU A 133 0.75 -2.66 -27.99
N GLY A 134 1.35 -1.50 -27.77
CA GLY A 134 0.73 -0.37 -27.08
C GLY A 134 0.31 -0.73 -25.64
N ALA A 135 1.00 -1.70 -25.03
CA ALA A 135 0.71 -2.19 -23.69
C ALA A 135 1.56 -1.45 -22.65
N HIS A 136 1.10 -1.47 -21.41
CA HIS A 136 1.83 -0.95 -20.26
C HIS A 136 1.98 -2.05 -19.22
N LEU A 137 3.23 -2.42 -18.95
CA LEU A 137 3.61 -3.38 -17.91
C LEU A 137 4.13 -2.61 -16.70
N ASN A 138 3.66 -2.96 -15.51
CA ASN A 138 4.14 -2.40 -14.26
C ASN A 138 4.16 -3.46 -13.15
N ALA A 139 4.95 -3.24 -12.11
CA ALA A 139 4.84 -3.95 -10.85
C ALA A 139 4.94 -2.99 -9.67
N TYR A 140 4.54 -3.50 -8.51
CA TYR A 140 4.86 -2.90 -7.23
C TYR A 140 4.89 -3.97 -6.15
N THR A 141 5.71 -3.73 -5.13
CA THR A 141 5.78 -4.53 -3.92
C THR A 141 5.30 -3.72 -2.73
N SER A 142 4.58 -4.39 -1.84
CA SER A 142 4.11 -3.84 -0.57
C SER A 142 4.52 -4.76 0.58
N ARG A 143 4.03 -4.48 1.78
CA ARG A 143 4.30 -5.30 2.96
C ARG A 143 3.71 -6.72 2.88
N GLU A 144 2.57 -6.91 2.19
CA GLU A 144 1.83 -8.20 2.16
C GLU A 144 1.56 -8.74 0.75
N GLN A 145 1.97 -8.02 -0.30
CA GLN A 145 1.79 -8.50 -1.67
C GLN A 145 2.80 -7.92 -2.64
N THR A 146 3.09 -8.68 -3.70
CA THR A 146 3.75 -8.20 -4.92
C THR A 146 2.80 -8.38 -6.09
N VAL A 147 2.67 -7.36 -6.93
CA VAL A 147 1.74 -7.33 -8.06
C VAL A 147 2.48 -7.07 -9.34
N TYR A 148 2.22 -7.86 -10.37
CA TYR A 148 2.71 -7.67 -11.73
C TYR A 148 1.51 -7.53 -12.67
N GLN A 149 1.34 -6.37 -13.28
CA GLN A 149 0.14 -6.04 -14.05
C GLN A 149 0.46 -5.52 -15.44
N ILE A 150 -0.38 -5.88 -16.40
CA ILE A 150 -0.35 -5.40 -17.77
C ILE A 150 -1.69 -4.78 -18.12
N ARG A 151 -1.65 -3.58 -18.71
CA ARG A 151 -2.78 -2.99 -19.42
C ARG A 151 -2.51 -3.07 -20.92
N CYS A 152 -3.41 -3.69 -21.67
CA CYS A 152 -3.28 -3.87 -23.12
C CYS A 152 -4.64 -3.88 -23.81
N PHE A 153 -4.66 -4.05 -25.14
CA PHE A 153 -5.87 -4.33 -25.88
C PHE A 153 -6.35 -5.77 -25.64
N VAL A 154 -7.67 -5.99 -25.63
CA VAL A 154 -8.28 -7.31 -25.38
C VAL A 154 -7.72 -8.38 -26.33
N ASN A 155 -7.49 -8.04 -27.60
CA ASN A 155 -6.98 -8.98 -28.61
C ASN A 155 -5.52 -9.40 -28.36
N ASP A 156 -4.75 -8.62 -27.60
CA ASP A 156 -3.34 -8.89 -27.31
C ASP A 156 -3.12 -9.63 -25.98
N VAL A 157 -4.20 -9.95 -25.24
CA VAL A 157 -4.14 -10.72 -23.99
C VAL A 157 -3.30 -11.99 -24.11
N PRO A 158 -3.43 -12.84 -25.15
CA PRO A 158 -2.59 -14.03 -25.28
C PRO A 158 -1.09 -13.71 -25.30
N LYS A 159 -0.68 -12.70 -26.05
CA LYS A 159 0.74 -12.28 -26.15
C LYS A 159 1.23 -11.67 -24.84
N CYS A 160 0.44 -10.79 -24.24
CA CYS A 160 0.78 -10.19 -22.96
C CYS A 160 0.86 -11.24 -21.83
N MET A 161 0.01 -12.27 -21.85
CA MET A 161 0.06 -13.37 -20.89
C MET A 161 1.32 -14.23 -21.06
N ASP A 162 1.77 -14.49 -22.31
CA ASP A 162 3.07 -15.13 -22.57
C ASP A 162 4.21 -14.34 -21.93
N ILE A 163 4.28 -13.03 -22.20
CA ILE A 163 5.32 -12.16 -21.65
C ILE A 163 5.28 -12.16 -20.11
N LEU A 164 4.10 -11.99 -19.51
CA LEU A 164 3.95 -12.00 -18.05
C LEU A 164 4.40 -13.34 -17.46
N SER A 165 3.96 -14.47 -18.03
CA SER A 165 4.33 -15.80 -17.54
C SER A 165 5.83 -16.08 -17.66
N ASP A 166 6.46 -15.62 -18.73
CA ASP A 166 7.89 -15.77 -18.98
C ASP A 166 8.71 -14.95 -17.96
N ILE A 167 8.28 -13.72 -17.68
CA ILE A 167 8.86 -12.87 -16.62
C ILE A 167 8.79 -13.56 -15.26
N ILE A 168 7.62 -14.12 -14.91
CA ILE A 168 7.40 -14.75 -13.62
C ILE A 168 8.19 -16.05 -13.45
N LYS A 169 8.23 -16.91 -14.48
CA LYS A 169 8.80 -18.26 -14.37
C LYS A 169 10.27 -18.33 -14.75
N ASN A 170 10.69 -17.55 -15.72
CA ASN A 170 11.96 -17.74 -16.43
C ASN A 170 12.90 -16.54 -16.29
N SER A 171 12.71 -15.68 -15.28
CA SER A 171 13.65 -14.57 -15.01
C SER A 171 15.06 -15.10 -14.83
N LYS A 172 16.01 -14.55 -15.60
CA LYS A 172 17.38 -15.08 -15.66
C LYS A 172 18.16 -14.78 -14.38
N LEU A 173 17.85 -13.71 -13.65
CA LEU A 173 18.53 -13.24 -12.43
C LEU A 173 20.07 -13.24 -12.54
N CYS A 174 20.63 -12.86 -13.68
CA CYS A 174 22.07 -12.99 -13.91
C CYS A 174 22.87 -12.07 -12.98
N LYS A 175 24.09 -12.49 -12.60
CA LYS A 175 24.94 -11.75 -11.66
C LYS A 175 25.10 -10.28 -12.05
N LYS A 176 25.35 -10.01 -13.34
CA LYS A 176 25.48 -8.64 -13.85
C LYS A 176 24.21 -7.79 -13.62
N SER A 177 23.02 -8.33 -13.87
CA SER A 177 21.77 -7.61 -13.61
C SER A 177 21.57 -7.35 -12.12
N ILE A 178 21.90 -8.32 -11.26
CA ILE A 178 21.83 -8.16 -9.80
C ILE A 178 22.74 -7.02 -9.34
N GLU A 179 24.00 -7.01 -9.78
CA GLU A 179 24.95 -5.96 -9.39
C GLU A 179 24.51 -4.57 -9.88
N ASN A 180 24.05 -4.47 -11.12
CA ASN A 180 23.56 -3.23 -11.70
C ASN A 180 22.32 -2.69 -10.95
N GLU A 181 21.32 -3.54 -10.70
CA GLU A 181 20.10 -3.10 -10.01
C GLU A 181 20.35 -2.78 -8.55
N ARG A 182 21.35 -3.39 -7.91
CA ARG A 182 21.71 -3.01 -6.54
C ARG A 182 22.10 -1.54 -6.44
N GLU A 183 22.87 -1.03 -7.40
CA GLU A 183 23.22 0.38 -7.41
C GLU A 183 22.00 1.28 -7.61
N VAL A 184 21.04 0.84 -8.43
CA VAL A 184 19.78 1.58 -8.65
C VAL A 184 18.98 1.64 -7.36
N ILE A 185 18.78 0.49 -6.69
CA ILE A 185 18.04 0.39 -5.43
C ILE A 185 18.71 1.25 -4.34
N ILE A 186 20.04 1.24 -4.24
CA ILE A 186 20.76 2.07 -3.26
C ILE A 186 20.52 3.56 -3.51
N ARG A 187 20.47 4.00 -4.77
CA ARG A 187 20.16 5.41 -5.11
C ARG A 187 18.72 5.76 -4.79
N GLU A 188 17.78 4.88 -5.12
CA GLU A 188 16.37 5.03 -4.77
C GLU A 188 16.17 5.14 -3.26
N MET A 189 16.84 4.29 -2.48
CA MET A 189 16.86 4.39 -1.01
C MET A 189 17.34 5.78 -0.55
N GLU A 190 18.40 6.32 -1.16
CA GLU A 190 18.91 7.65 -0.84
C GLU A 190 17.95 8.78 -1.23
N GLU A 191 17.09 8.57 -2.22
CA GLU A 191 16.01 9.48 -2.60
C GLU A 191 14.83 9.41 -1.63
N VAL A 192 14.37 8.20 -1.29
CA VAL A 192 13.30 7.97 -0.30
C VAL A 192 13.70 8.53 1.07
N TYR A 193 14.95 8.34 1.51
CA TYR A 193 15.46 8.92 2.77
C TYR A 193 15.63 10.47 2.75
N LYS A 194 15.29 11.14 1.65
CA LYS A 194 15.12 12.61 1.61
C LYS A 194 13.65 13.02 1.76
N SER A 195 12.70 12.11 1.55
CA SER A 195 11.28 12.33 1.83
C SER A 195 11.02 12.16 3.33
N GLU A 196 10.87 13.27 4.04
CA GLU A 196 10.51 13.25 5.47
C GLU A 196 9.11 12.65 5.69
N GLU A 197 8.19 12.81 4.73
CA GLU A 197 6.83 12.26 4.78
C GLU A 197 6.82 10.73 4.70
N GLU A 198 7.57 10.13 3.76
CA GLU A 198 7.67 8.67 3.68
C GLU A 198 8.45 8.12 4.88
N GLY A 199 9.54 8.79 5.28
CA GLY A 199 10.38 8.40 6.40
C GLY A 199 9.63 8.33 7.72
N ILE A 200 8.75 9.30 8.03
CA ILE A 200 8.00 9.30 9.30
C ILE A 200 6.97 8.16 9.36
N PHE A 201 6.36 7.77 8.23
CA PHE A 201 5.44 6.64 8.18
C PHE A 201 6.16 5.30 8.34
N ASP A 202 7.34 5.14 7.75
CA ASP A 202 8.16 3.95 7.95
C ASP A 202 8.67 3.82 9.38
N GLU A 203 9.06 4.93 10.02
CA GLU A 203 9.41 4.96 11.45
C GLU A 203 8.21 4.62 12.35
N LEU A 204 7.02 5.17 12.05
CA LEU A 204 5.79 4.79 12.75
C LEU A 204 5.56 3.29 12.65
N HIS A 205 5.57 2.71 11.43
CA HIS A 205 5.32 1.28 11.23
C HIS A 205 6.35 0.42 11.96
N SER A 206 7.64 0.77 11.89
CA SER A 206 8.73 0.02 12.52
C SER A 206 8.60 -0.07 14.03
N GLU A 207 8.24 1.03 14.70
CA GLU A 207 8.04 1.01 16.15
C GLU A 207 6.68 0.45 16.56
N PHE A 208 5.63 0.64 15.75
CA PHE A 208 4.31 0.11 16.03
C PHE A 208 4.27 -1.42 15.90
N TYR A 209 4.92 -1.96 14.86
CA TYR A 209 5.07 -3.39 14.59
C TYR A 209 6.48 -3.90 14.95
N LYS A 210 7.06 -3.35 16.03
CA LYS A 210 8.41 -3.72 16.48
C LYS A 210 8.53 -5.23 16.71
N ASN A 211 9.63 -5.81 16.23
CA ASN A 211 9.89 -7.25 16.25
C ASN A 211 8.91 -8.10 15.41
N ASN A 212 8.11 -7.47 14.54
CA ASN A 212 7.24 -8.15 13.57
C ASN A 212 7.71 -7.83 12.14
N PRO A 213 7.58 -8.76 11.17
CA PRO A 213 7.88 -8.49 9.77
C PRO A 213 7.16 -7.26 9.17
N LEU A 214 5.96 -6.89 9.63
CA LEU A 214 5.26 -5.66 9.19
C LEU A 214 6.01 -4.37 9.54
N GLY A 215 6.86 -4.38 10.57
CA GLY A 215 7.66 -3.24 10.97
C GLY A 215 8.85 -2.98 10.05
N ASN A 216 9.22 -3.95 9.22
CA ASN A 216 10.31 -3.76 8.27
C ASN A 216 9.87 -2.82 7.13
N THR A 217 10.81 -2.01 6.64
CA THR A 217 10.59 -1.16 5.46
C THR A 217 10.63 -2.01 4.19
N ILE A 218 9.98 -1.52 3.13
CA ILE A 218 9.92 -2.24 1.84
C ILE A 218 11.30 -2.40 1.21
N LEU A 219 12.13 -1.34 1.30
CA LEU A 219 13.48 -1.33 0.75
C LEU A 219 14.48 -2.15 1.58
N GLY A 220 14.19 -2.37 2.87
CA GLY A 220 15.12 -2.99 3.79
C GLY A 220 16.35 -2.11 4.11
N PRO A 221 17.24 -2.57 5.01
CA PRO A 221 18.46 -1.86 5.36
C PRO A 221 19.53 -2.03 4.27
N LYS A 222 20.40 -1.02 4.13
CA LYS A 222 21.42 -0.95 3.06
C LYS A 222 22.38 -2.13 3.13
N GLU A 223 22.72 -2.57 4.34
CA GLU A 223 23.61 -3.70 4.60
C GLU A 223 23.04 -5.01 4.05
N ASN A 224 21.72 -5.21 4.18
CA ASN A 224 21.06 -6.39 3.62
C ASN A 224 21.08 -6.35 2.10
N ILE A 225 20.75 -5.20 1.49
CA ILE A 225 20.79 -5.01 0.03
C ILE A 225 22.17 -5.32 -0.55
N ILE A 226 23.25 -4.93 0.14
CA ILE A 226 24.64 -5.28 -0.22
C ILE A 226 24.87 -6.80 -0.16
N SER A 227 24.31 -7.48 0.84
CA SER A 227 24.53 -8.92 1.06
C SER A 227 23.63 -9.85 0.23
N ILE A 228 22.49 -9.35 -0.28
CA ILE A 228 21.53 -10.15 -1.04
C ILE A 228 22.20 -10.65 -2.33
N ASN A 229 22.10 -11.97 -2.52
CA ASN A 229 22.66 -12.67 -3.66
C ASN A 229 21.59 -13.47 -4.41
N ARG A 230 21.98 -14.04 -5.57
CA ARG A 230 21.08 -14.81 -6.44
C ARG A 230 20.37 -15.96 -5.70
N ARG A 231 21.04 -16.64 -4.77
CA ARG A 231 20.45 -17.78 -4.05
C ARG A 231 19.29 -17.32 -3.17
N ASP A 232 19.44 -16.17 -2.51
CA ASP A 232 18.39 -15.58 -1.69
C ASP A 232 17.14 -15.28 -2.53
N LEU A 233 17.32 -14.67 -3.70
CA LEU A 233 16.23 -14.37 -4.65
C LEU A 233 15.52 -15.64 -5.14
N ILE A 234 16.28 -16.68 -5.52
CA ILE A 234 15.71 -17.96 -5.96
C ILE A 234 14.95 -18.63 -4.82
N ASN A 235 15.48 -18.61 -3.60
CA ASN A 235 14.80 -19.16 -2.42
C ASN A 235 13.49 -18.42 -2.14
N TYR A 236 13.49 -17.09 -2.26
CA TYR A 236 12.30 -16.26 -2.09
C TYR A 236 11.23 -16.61 -3.13
N ILE A 237 11.61 -16.72 -4.42
CA ILE A 237 10.69 -17.17 -5.49
C ILE A 237 10.12 -18.55 -5.14
N ARG A 238 10.98 -19.54 -4.88
CA ARG A 238 10.54 -20.92 -4.60
C ARG A 238 9.59 -21.02 -3.40
N SER A 239 9.76 -20.15 -2.41
CA SER A 239 8.99 -20.17 -1.17
C SER A 239 7.65 -19.46 -1.32
N ASN A 240 7.58 -18.40 -2.11
CA ASN A 240 6.44 -17.48 -2.11
C ASN A 240 5.64 -17.50 -3.43
N TYR A 241 6.28 -17.85 -4.55
CA TYR A 241 5.67 -17.86 -5.88
C TYR A 241 5.10 -19.25 -6.18
N ILE A 242 4.16 -19.69 -5.35
CA ILE A 242 3.47 -20.99 -5.45
C ILE A 242 1.98 -20.81 -5.76
N PRO A 243 1.31 -21.82 -6.36
CA PRO A 243 -0.07 -21.68 -6.83
C PRO A 243 -1.07 -21.16 -5.78
N ASN A 244 -0.99 -21.66 -4.55
CA ASN A 244 -1.91 -21.28 -3.47
C ASN A 244 -1.78 -19.79 -3.06
N ASN A 245 -0.60 -19.20 -3.26
CA ASN A 245 -0.33 -17.79 -2.95
C ASN A 245 -0.64 -16.84 -4.11
N MET A 246 -1.09 -17.37 -5.26
CA MET A 246 -1.28 -16.59 -6.48
C MET A 246 -2.76 -16.40 -6.84
N VAL A 247 -3.06 -15.21 -7.35
CA VAL A 247 -4.32 -14.88 -8.01
C VAL A 247 -4.01 -14.17 -9.33
N ILE A 248 -4.58 -14.65 -10.43
CA ILE A 248 -4.61 -13.92 -11.70
C ILE A 248 -5.94 -13.19 -11.78
N LEU A 249 -5.89 -11.86 -11.82
CA LEU A 249 -7.07 -11.00 -11.87
C LEU A 249 -7.13 -10.29 -13.21
N ALA A 250 -8.31 -10.20 -13.82
CA ALA A 250 -8.55 -9.39 -15.01
C ALA A 250 -9.81 -8.55 -14.92
N ILE A 251 -9.74 -7.31 -15.40
CA ILE A 251 -10.86 -6.38 -15.49
C ILE A 251 -10.86 -5.79 -16.91
N GLY A 252 -11.93 -6.07 -17.66
CA GLY A 252 -12.08 -5.63 -19.04
C GLY A 252 -13.19 -6.40 -19.76
N ASN A 253 -13.42 -6.10 -21.03
CA ASN A 253 -14.42 -6.79 -21.85
C ASN A 253 -13.86 -8.13 -22.35
N ILE A 254 -13.79 -9.13 -21.47
CA ILE A 254 -13.30 -10.48 -21.78
C ILE A 254 -14.17 -11.55 -21.12
N ASP A 255 -14.39 -12.64 -21.83
CA ASP A 255 -15.05 -13.83 -21.29
C ASP A 255 -14.16 -14.54 -20.26
N HIS A 256 -14.77 -15.04 -19.18
CA HIS A 256 -14.06 -15.69 -18.08
C HIS A 256 -13.38 -16.99 -18.52
N GLU A 257 -14.10 -17.84 -19.26
CA GLU A 257 -13.59 -19.15 -19.67
C GLU A 257 -12.46 -19.01 -20.69
N TYR A 258 -12.59 -18.06 -21.62
CA TYR A 258 -11.51 -17.72 -22.55
C TYR A 258 -10.26 -17.23 -21.82
N PHE A 259 -10.39 -16.26 -20.90
CA PHE A 259 -9.25 -15.75 -20.13
C PHE A 259 -8.62 -16.84 -19.26
N LYS A 260 -9.43 -17.66 -18.59
CA LYS A 260 -8.97 -18.80 -17.80
C LYS A 260 -8.20 -19.81 -18.66
N GLY A 261 -8.66 -20.08 -19.88
CA GLY A 261 -7.97 -20.96 -20.83
C GLY A 261 -6.56 -20.47 -21.17
N ILE A 262 -6.43 -19.16 -21.46
CA ILE A 262 -5.13 -18.52 -21.71
C ILE A 262 -4.24 -18.60 -20.45
N ALA A 263 -4.78 -18.22 -19.28
CA ALA A 263 -4.04 -18.28 -18.03
C ALA A 263 -3.58 -19.70 -17.71
N ASN A 264 -4.44 -20.71 -17.90
CA ASN A 264 -4.09 -22.12 -17.69
C ASN A 264 -2.98 -22.58 -18.63
N HIS A 265 -3.00 -22.15 -19.90
CA HIS A 265 -1.95 -22.50 -20.86
C HIS A 265 -0.56 -22.01 -20.42
N TYR A 266 -0.48 -20.81 -19.83
CA TYR A 266 0.79 -20.19 -19.48
C TYR A 266 1.27 -20.42 -18.05
N PHE A 267 0.37 -20.73 -17.10
CA PHE A 267 0.70 -20.82 -15.67
C PHE A 267 0.49 -22.21 -15.04
N ASN A 268 0.00 -23.22 -15.76
CA ASN A 268 -0.28 -24.54 -15.18
C ASN A 268 0.97 -25.34 -14.76
N ASP A 269 2.16 -24.96 -15.23
CA ASP A 269 3.44 -25.60 -14.95
C ASP A 269 4.11 -25.08 -13.67
N ILE A 270 3.52 -24.06 -13.02
CA ILE A 270 3.95 -23.64 -11.69
C ILE A 270 3.52 -24.72 -10.69
N ASN A 271 4.52 -25.34 -10.07
CA ASN A 271 4.34 -26.33 -9.01
C ASN A 271 4.47 -25.66 -7.63
N GLY A 272 3.71 -26.15 -6.67
CA GLY A 272 3.90 -25.80 -5.26
C GLY A 272 3.54 -27.00 -4.38
N ASN A 273 4.17 -27.09 -3.23
CA ASN A 273 3.72 -28.04 -2.21
C ASN A 273 2.49 -27.44 -1.53
N ASP A 274 1.40 -28.22 -1.46
CA ASP A 274 0.20 -27.87 -0.69
C ASP A 274 0.47 -27.78 0.83
N ASP A 275 1.68 -28.15 1.27
CA ASP A 275 2.06 -28.29 2.68
C ASP A 275 2.35 -26.99 3.44
N LYS A 276 2.16 -25.82 2.83
CA LYS A 276 2.12 -24.58 3.63
C LYS A 276 0.74 -24.46 4.26
N ASN A 277 0.58 -25.11 5.42
CA ASN A 277 -0.32 -24.61 6.45
C ASN A 277 -0.08 -23.11 6.57
N ASP A 278 -1.13 -22.30 6.41
CA ASP A 278 -1.14 -20.87 6.69
C ASP A 278 -0.83 -20.71 8.19
N SER A 279 0.43 -20.89 8.58
CA SER A 279 0.95 -20.51 9.87
C SER A 279 1.09 -19.00 9.84
N SER A 280 -0.03 -18.31 9.66
CA SER A 280 -0.17 -16.89 9.92
C SER A 280 0.11 -16.73 11.41
N THR A 281 1.38 -16.52 11.76
CA THR A 281 1.73 -15.95 13.05
C THR A 281 0.94 -14.66 13.14
N LYS A 282 -0.10 -14.66 13.97
CA LYS A 282 -0.94 -13.47 14.20
C LYS A 282 -0.01 -12.31 14.45
N ILE A 283 -0.14 -11.28 13.63
CA ILE A 283 0.68 -10.09 13.77
C ILE A 283 0.17 -9.34 14.99
N HIS A 284 1.02 -9.24 16.01
CA HIS A 284 0.73 -8.51 17.23
C HIS A 284 1.42 -7.14 17.17
N CYS A 285 0.68 -6.09 17.51
CA CYS A 285 1.24 -4.75 17.72
C CYS A 285 2.16 -4.74 18.94
N SER A 286 3.06 -3.76 19.02
CA SER A 286 3.92 -3.54 20.18
C SER A 286 3.12 -3.48 21.48
N GLU A 287 3.56 -4.22 22.50
CA GLU A 287 2.94 -4.24 23.83
C GLU A 287 3.10 -2.92 24.60
N LYS A 288 3.97 -2.01 24.13
CA LYS A 288 4.29 -0.74 24.80
C LYS A 288 3.65 0.44 24.07
N ILE A 289 2.40 0.76 24.38
CA ILE A 289 1.71 1.96 23.86
C ILE A 289 1.49 2.94 25.04
N PRO A 290 1.80 4.25 24.90
CA PRO A 290 2.28 4.92 23.69
C PRO A 290 3.79 4.79 23.47
N VAL A 291 4.21 4.57 22.22
CA VAL A 291 5.59 4.82 21.77
C VAL A 291 5.67 6.26 21.27
N ILE A 292 6.60 7.05 21.81
CA ILE A 292 6.87 8.42 21.35
C ILE A 292 8.26 8.42 20.73
N ILE A 293 8.33 8.72 19.45
CA ILE A 293 9.57 8.89 18.70
C ILE A 293 9.77 10.38 18.48
N GLN A 294 10.96 10.87 18.78
CA GLN A 294 11.37 12.23 18.45
C GLN A 294 12.71 12.15 17.75
N LYS A 295 12.72 12.54 16.47
CA LYS A 295 13.93 12.59 15.67
C LYS A 295 14.10 13.99 15.13
N ARG A 296 15.35 14.43 15.06
CA ARG A 296 15.69 15.65 14.36
C ARG A 296 15.78 15.32 12.87
N GLY A 297 14.78 15.73 12.10
CA GLY A 297 14.79 15.63 10.64
C GLY A 297 15.91 16.45 10.00
N LYS A 298 16.13 16.25 8.71
CA LYS A 298 17.00 17.10 7.89
C LYS A 298 16.31 18.46 7.67
N HIS A 299 17.11 19.49 7.40
CA HIS A 299 16.71 20.90 7.45
C HIS A 299 15.68 21.34 6.39
N ASP A 300 14.45 20.84 6.42
CA ASP A 300 13.34 21.35 5.60
C ASP A 300 12.61 22.54 6.27
N GLY A 301 12.91 22.79 7.55
CA GLY A 301 12.34 23.89 8.34
C GLY A 301 10.92 23.60 8.86
N LYS A 302 10.42 22.38 8.68
CA LYS A 302 9.06 21.96 9.05
C LYS A 302 9.09 20.98 10.23
N LEU A 303 7.93 20.78 10.85
CA LEU A 303 7.72 19.78 11.88
C LEU A 303 6.66 18.79 11.38
N HIS A 304 7.09 17.56 11.13
CA HIS A 304 6.21 16.46 10.76
C HIS A 304 5.75 15.72 12.03
N ILE A 305 4.44 15.50 12.16
CA ILE A 305 3.84 14.79 13.29
C ILE A 305 2.88 13.75 12.74
N VAL A 306 3.13 12.49 13.05
CA VAL A 306 2.23 11.38 12.75
C VAL A 306 1.81 10.70 14.05
N MET A 307 0.53 10.40 14.17
CA MET A 307 -0.05 9.68 15.30
C MET A 307 -0.93 8.55 14.77
N GLY A 308 -0.63 7.31 15.18
CA GLY A 308 -1.39 6.12 14.81
C GLY A 308 -2.02 5.45 16.02
N TYR A 309 -3.13 4.75 15.78
CA TYR A 309 -3.80 3.86 16.73
C TYR A 309 -3.97 2.49 16.07
N ASN A 310 -4.28 1.46 16.85
CA ASN A 310 -4.66 0.16 16.29
C ASN A 310 -5.88 0.34 15.38
N GLY A 311 -5.72 0.02 14.11
CA GLY A 311 -6.79 -0.13 13.14
C GLY A 311 -7.44 -1.50 13.22
N CYS A 312 -7.96 -1.96 12.09
CA CYS A 312 -8.58 -3.28 12.00
C CYS A 312 -8.08 -4.05 10.77
N SER A 313 -8.13 -5.37 10.84
CA SER A 313 -7.84 -6.26 9.71
C SER A 313 -8.75 -6.01 8.51
N LEU A 314 -8.30 -6.36 7.31
CA LEU A 314 -9.09 -6.31 6.06
C LEU A 314 -10.42 -7.08 6.12
N LYS A 315 -10.52 -8.12 6.97
CA LYS A 315 -11.73 -8.92 7.15
C LYS A 315 -12.67 -8.40 8.24
N SER A 316 -12.31 -7.31 8.92
CA SER A 316 -13.10 -6.79 10.03
C SER A 316 -14.40 -6.15 9.55
N ILE A 317 -15.48 -6.38 10.30
CA ILE A 317 -16.76 -5.69 10.11
C ILE A 317 -16.66 -4.18 10.40
N ASP A 318 -15.60 -3.75 11.10
CA ASP A 318 -15.35 -2.35 11.43
C ASP A 318 -14.60 -1.58 10.32
N LEU A 319 -14.05 -2.27 9.30
CA LEU A 319 -13.31 -1.61 8.22
C LEU A 319 -14.14 -0.51 7.53
N PRO A 320 -15.40 -0.75 7.11
CA PRO A 320 -16.22 0.32 6.54
C PRO A 320 -16.45 1.49 7.50
N LYS A 321 -16.49 1.25 8.82
CA LYS A 321 -16.65 2.30 9.84
C LYS A 321 -15.40 3.16 9.92
N LEU A 322 -14.21 2.55 9.91
CA LEU A 322 -12.94 3.28 9.88
C LEU A 322 -12.73 4.05 8.58
N MET A 323 -13.13 3.47 7.43
CA MET A 323 -13.13 4.18 6.15
C MET A 323 -14.05 5.41 6.18
N LEU A 324 -15.27 5.26 6.72
CA LEU A 324 -16.19 6.39 6.89
C LEU A 324 -15.61 7.44 7.84
N LEU A 325 -14.97 7.03 8.94
CA LEU A 325 -14.32 7.93 9.88
C LEU A 325 -13.21 8.75 9.20
N LYS A 326 -12.36 8.11 8.39
CA LYS A 326 -11.33 8.80 7.58
C LYS A 326 -11.97 9.87 6.69
N ILE A 327 -13.06 9.55 5.99
CA ILE A 327 -13.78 10.51 5.13
C ILE A 327 -14.38 11.68 5.95
N ILE A 328 -14.96 11.38 7.11
CA ILE A 328 -15.56 12.36 8.03
C ILE A 328 -14.50 13.31 8.59
N LEU A 329 -13.30 12.84 8.91
CA LEU A 329 -12.22 13.68 9.42
C LEU A 329 -11.49 14.46 8.30
N GLY A 330 -11.44 13.89 7.10
CA GLY A 330 -10.96 14.53 5.88
C GLY A 330 -9.47 14.85 5.88
N GLU A 331 -9.08 15.67 4.91
CA GLU A 331 -7.72 16.16 4.69
C GLU A 331 -7.75 17.68 4.42
N TYR A 332 -6.61 18.33 4.62
CA TYR A 332 -6.41 19.76 4.35
C TYR A 332 -4.99 19.99 3.83
N THR A 333 -4.86 20.81 2.79
CA THR A 333 -3.57 21.27 2.26
C THR A 333 -3.66 22.75 1.93
N LEU A 334 -2.63 23.49 2.35
CA LEU A 334 -2.44 24.89 2.00
C LEU A 334 -1.95 24.99 0.55
N ASN A 335 -2.78 25.49 -0.36
CA ASN A 335 -2.34 25.75 -1.73
C ASN A 335 -1.65 27.13 -1.83
N GLU A 336 -0.35 27.13 -2.08
CA GLU A 336 0.38 28.32 -2.55
C GLU A 336 0.16 28.46 -4.06
N HIS A 337 -0.91 29.15 -4.50
CA HIS A 337 -1.00 29.94 -5.75
C HIS A 337 -2.48 30.18 -6.16
N LYS A 338 -2.97 31.42 -5.98
CA LYS A 338 -3.53 32.30 -7.03
C LYS A 338 -4.03 33.64 -6.43
N ASN A 339 -3.55 34.73 -7.03
CA ASN A 339 -3.98 36.13 -6.98
C ASN A 339 -5.16 36.50 -6.06
N ASN A 340 -4.87 37.30 -5.03
CA ASN A 340 -5.69 38.32 -4.35
C ASN A 340 -7.14 38.06 -3.90
N ASP A 341 -7.74 36.91 -4.20
CA ASP A 341 -9.02 36.48 -3.65
C ASP A 341 -8.81 35.15 -2.92
N ILE A 342 -8.83 35.21 -1.59
CA ILE A 342 -8.58 34.09 -0.68
C ILE A 342 -9.77 33.11 -0.74
N TYR A 343 -9.87 32.33 -1.81
CA TYR A 343 -10.48 31.01 -1.72
C TYR A 343 -9.37 30.05 -1.36
N ASN A 344 -9.12 29.92 -0.06
CA ASN A 344 -8.37 28.77 0.46
C ASN A 344 -8.94 27.52 -0.22
N SER A 345 -8.09 26.58 -0.62
CA SER A 345 -8.49 25.18 -0.79
C SER A 345 -8.84 24.60 0.59
N SER A 346 -9.82 25.21 1.25
CA SER A 346 -10.45 24.68 2.43
C SER A 346 -11.10 23.39 2.02
N SER A 347 -10.68 22.29 2.63
CA SER A 347 -11.55 21.12 2.78
C SER A 347 -12.98 21.60 3.01
N ASN A 348 -13.91 21.30 2.11
CA ASN A 348 -15.34 21.63 2.29
C ASN A 348 -15.94 20.89 3.50
N ASN A 349 -15.17 19.97 4.07
CA ASN A 349 -15.48 19.28 5.30
C ASN A 349 -15.41 20.24 6.49
N LYS A 350 -16.59 20.57 7.05
CA LYS A 350 -16.73 21.45 8.22
C LYS A 350 -15.99 20.91 9.45
N ILE A 351 -15.85 19.59 9.58
CA ILE A 351 -15.14 18.97 10.70
C ILE A 351 -13.65 19.25 10.57
N THR A 352 -13.08 19.01 9.39
CA THR A 352 -11.67 19.35 9.11
C THR A 352 -11.42 20.83 9.35
N GLN A 353 -12.29 21.73 8.85
CA GLN A 353 -12.17 23.17 9.10
C GLN A 353 -12.23 23.51 10.60
N GLY A 354 -13.08 22.82 11.37
CA GLY A 354 -13.18 23.00 12.81
C GLY A 354 -11.96 22.48 13.60
N ILE A 355 -11.32 21.40 13.13
CA ILE A 355 -10.08 20.86 13.71
C ILE A 355 -8.92 21.83 13.46
N ILE A 356 -8.80 22.33 12.22
CA ILE A 356 -7.66 23.17 11.83
C ILE A 356 -7.85 24.66 12.15
N SER A 357 -9.06 25.13 12.49
CA SER A 357 -9.38 26.57 12.61
C SER A 357 -8.39 27.33 13.48
N ASP A 358 -7.99 26.71 14.59
CA ASP A 358 -7.17 27.35 15.62
C ASP A 358 -5.66 27.31 15.28
N ILE A 359 -5.28 26.47 14.32
CA ILE A 359 -3.88 26.18 13.95
C ILE A 359 -3.59 26.39 12.45
N LYS A 360 -4.58 26.87 11.68
CA LYS A 360 -4.51 27.03 10.22
C LYS A 360 -3.34 27.88 9.73
N LYS A 361 -2.83 28.80 10.55
CA LYS A 361 -1.66 29.65 10.24
C LYS A 361 -0.32 28.94 10.43
N TYR A 362 -0.31 27.77 11.06
CA TYR A 362 0.89 27.01 11.43
C TYR A 362 0.94 25.62 10.80
N ILE A 363 -0.09 25.23 10.04
CA ILE A 363 -0.20 23.93 9.39
C ILE A 363 -0.23 24.13 7.88
N GLU A 364 0.69 23.45 7.20
CA GLU A 364 0.71 23.35 5.75
C GLU A 364 -0.21 22.24 5.25
N SER A 365 -0.19 21.07 5.89
CA SER A 365 -1.03 19.93 5.54
C SER A 365 -1.51 19.15 6.77
N PHE A 366 -2.68 18.53 6.65
CA PHE A 366 -3.26 17.62 7.62
C PHE A 366 -3.95 16.49 6.86
N GLU A 367 -3.60 15.25 7.15
CA GLU A 367 -4.22 14.07 6.55
C GLU A 367 -4.59 13.06 7.63
N VAL A 368 -5.74 12.42 7.45
CA VAL A 368 -6.11 11.21 8.20
C VAL A 368 -5.85 9.97 7.35
N PHE A 369 -5.04 9.06 7.86
CA PHE A 369 -4.77 7.78 7.22
C PHE A 369 -5.61 6.65 7.86
N ASN A 370 -5.82 5.59 7.08
CA ASN A 370 -6.40 4.34 7.53
C ASN A 370 -5.72 3.23 6.73
N THR A 371 -4.77 2.54 7.37
CA THR A 371 -4.02 1.43 6.78
C THR A 371 -4.60 0.13 7.32
N CYS A 372 -4.71 -0.89 6.48
CA CYS A 372 -5.26 -2.18 6.88
C CYS A 372 -4.46 -3.32 6.23
N TYR A 373 -4.16 -4.34 7.04
CA TYR A 373 -3.43 -5.55 6.70
C TYR A 373 -4.30 -6.79 6.92
N LYS A 374 -3.80 -7.99 6.60
CA LYS A 374 -4.57 -9.25 6.72
C LYS A 374 -5.16 -9.44 8.12
N ASP A 375 -4.39 -9.13 9.16
CA ASP A 375 -4.74 -9.42 10.57
C ASP A 375 -4.76 -8.19 11.50
N THR A 376 -4.36 -7.00 11.01
CA THR A 376 -4.20 -5.77 11.80
C THR A 376 -4.43 -4.53 10.92
N GLY A 377 -4.34 -3.31 11.49
CA GLY A 377 -4.39 -2.04 10.74
C GLY A 377 -3.64 -0.94 11.46
#